data_AF-A0AAW6SCV7-F1
#
_entry.id   AF-A0AAW6SCV7-F1
#
_cell.length_a   1.000
_cell.length_b   1.000
_cell.length_c   1.000
_cell.angle_alpha   90.00
_cell.angle_beta   90.00
_cell.angle_gamma   90.00
#
_symmetry.space_group_name_H-M   'P 1'
#
loop_
_entity.id
_entity.type
_entity.pdbx_description
1 polymer ?
#
loop_
_entity_poly.entity_id
_entity_poly.type
_entity_poly.pdbx_seq_one_letter_code
_entity_poly.pdbx_strand_id
1 'polypeptide(L)'
;MSSGGGKASTPKLLDDNLKSKQFYRVLDLISEGPIAGPVDQEHLSSFKLNKTPITDSNGNVNVNGISVAWRPGSETQEPINGFSAIEATTIVNTEVTYDTPLVRTVTDQDVTRVRFNIGVTGLMEQDSKGNQKNTSVTMVIETRTGSSGWVMEKTVTITGKISGEYLEAHVIDAPDTKPFDIRVRRITPDSSSDLLSNGTVWNSYSEITDDNLSYPFSAVAGSVIDRDQYTDTPSRTYHLRGLIVDVPDNYDSIARTYSGLWTGGFKKAWTNNPAWLFRELAKNTRFGLAKRAGYIDVDDGALYILSQYCDQLVDDGYGGKEPRMTLNAYITEQASARDILDKIASMFRGIALWDGLRLSVMLDAPQDPIATITNANVVNGEFKRSSVKRSEKYNAVVVSWTDPDNGWEQVKEYVSDDEMIAKGNYNETTLEAFGCTSRGQAWRAGKWLLETAKRESSRLSFQMARDAIHFTPGDIVEVMDNDYAGTRLGGRIVSHSGKVITVDAVDSSVVTDGSTMSIMGRDGKFSRYKIDGVNGNNVTLKTEPNWVRAGTVFAISTASVAIRLFRILSVAETENNSVYSITASLHDPNKQAIVD
;
A
#
# COMPACT_ATOMS: atom_id res chain seq x y z
N MET A 1 -48.18 -80.78 -4.19
CA MET A 1 -48.49 -80.02 -2.96
C MET A 1 -47.32 -79.07 -2.74
N SER A 2 -47.57 -77.79 -3.00
CA SER A 2 -46.58 -76.71 -3.08
C SER A 2 -45.94 -76.41 -1.73
N SER A 3 -44.62 -76.24 -1.71
CA SER A 3 -43.83 -75.81 -0.55
C SER A 3 -44.21 -74.36 -0.19
N GLY A 4 -44.62 -74.15 1.06
CA GLY A 4 -44.90 -72.82 1.59
C GLY A 4 -43.62 -72.00 1.71
N GLY A 5 -43.42 -71.06 0.78
CA GLY A 5 -42.34 -70.09 0.82
C GLY A 5 -42.49 -69.15 2.02
N GLY A 6 -41.56 -69.24 2.96
CA GLY A 6 -41.43 -68.28 4.06
C GLY A 6 -41.05 -66.90 3.51
N LYS A 7 -41.84 -65.88 3.84
CA LYS A 7 -41.50 -64.48 3.56
C LYS A 7 -40.15 -64.15 4.21
N ALA A 8 -39.13 -63.88 3.41
CA ALA A 8 -37.88 -63.32 3.90
C ALA A 8 -38.15 -61.94 4.51
N SER A 9 -37.83 -61.78 5.79
CA SER A 9 -37.88 -60.50 6.51
C SER A 9 -36.74 -59.61 6.01
N THR A 10 -37.05 -58.46 5.41
CA THR A 10 -36.04 -57.45 5.06
C THR A 10 -35.42 -56.88 6.35
N PRO A 11 -34.08 -56.91 6.53
CA PRO A 11 -33.43 -56.35 7.70
C PRO A 11 -33.67 -54.84 7.82
N LYS A 12 -33.92 -54.35 9.04
CA LYS A 12 -34.05 -52.92 9.33
C LYS A 12 -32.65 -52.31 9.47
N LEU A 13 -32.26 -51.50 8.50
CA LEU A 13 -31.04 -50.68 8.56
C LEU A 13 -31.34 -49.37 9.30
N LEU A 14 -30.33 -48.85 10.01
CA LEU A 14 -30.40 -47.56 10.68
C LEU A 14 -29.48 -46.58 9.94
N ASP A 15 -29.96 -45.36 9.74
CA ASP A 15 -29.11 -44.28 9.22
C ASP A 15 -28.10 -43.83 10.29
N ASP A 16 -26.95 -43.35 9.84
CA ASP A 16 -25.95 -42.76 10.73
C ASP A 16 -26.55 -41.52 11.42
N ASN A 17 -26.51 -41.49 12.76
CA ASN A 17 -27.19 -40.48 13.58
C ASN A 17 -26.26 -39.69 14.51
N LEU A 18 -24.95 -39.97 14.44
CA LEU A 18 -23.91 -39.15 15.05
C LEU A 18 -23.40 -38.13 14.02
N LYS A 19 -23.43 -36.83 14.37
CA LYS A 19 -22.95 -35.74 13.51
C LYS A 19 -21.93 -34.91 14.29
N SER A 20 -20.70 -34.86 13.82
CA SER A 20 -19.66 -34.01 14.39
C SER A 20 -19.77 -32.63 13.75
N LYS A 21 -19.72 -31.55 14.55
CA LYS A 21 -19.52 -30.18 14.06
C LYS A 21 -18.13 -29.74 14.46
N GLN A 22 -17.30 -29.43 13.48
CA GLN A 22 -15.94 -28.93 13.71
C GLN A 22 -15.86 -27.47 13.29
N PHE A 23 -15.15 -26.66 14.08
CA PHE A 23 -14.89 -25.26 13.75
C PHE A 23 -13.42 -25.07 13.41
N TYR A 24 -13.15 -24.36 12.33
CA TYR A 24 -11.82 -23.85 12.01
C TYR A 24 -11.68 -22.44 12.60
N ARG A 25 -10.68 -22.24 13.45
CA ARG A 25 -10.34 -20.93 14.03
C ARG A 25 -9.02 -20.46 13.49
N VAL A 26 -8.96 -19.22 13.01
CA VAL A 26 -7.73 -18.62 12.47
C VAL A 26 -7.63 -17.15 12.87
N LEU A 27 -6.43 -16.74 13.25
CA LEU A 27 -6.09 -15.36 13.55
C LEU A 27 -5.06 -14.89 12.52
N ASP A 28 -5.45 -13.93 11.69
CA ASP A 28 -4.61 -13.37 10.64
C ASP A 28 -4.05 -12.00 11.11
N LEU A 29 -2.72 -11.84 10.97
CA LEU A 29 -2.05 -10.54 11.11
C LEU A 29 -2.26 -9.75 9.81
N ILE A 30 -2.88 -8.57 9.93
CA ILE A 30 -3.22 -7.72 8.78
C ILE A 30 -2.08 -6.76 8.45
N SER A 31 -1.70 -5.92 9.41
CA SER A 31 -0.71 -4.87 9.22
C SER A 31 -0.28 -4.26 10.55
N GLU A 32 0.70 -3.35 10.50
CA GLU A 32 0.87 -2.37 11.56
C GLU A 32 -0.39 -1.49 11.70
N GLY A 33 -0.73 -1.12 12.93
CA GLY A 33 -1.81 -0.20 13.27
C GLY A 33 -1.33 1.02 14.07
N PRO A 34 -2.25 1.93 14.42
CA PRO A 34 -3.69 1.80 14.27
C PRO A 34 -4.17 2.00 12.82
N ILE A 35 -5.06 1.14 12.35
CA ILE A 35 -5.77 1.28 11.06
C ILE A 35 -7.20 1.78 11.27
N ALA A 36 -7.80 2.39 10.24
CA ALA A 36 -9.21 2.75 10.25
C ALA A 36 -10.13 1.52 10.18
N GLY A 37 -9.64 0.41 9.62
CA GLY A 37 -10.34 -0.87 9.65
C GLY A 37 -11.26 -1.12 8.46
N PRO A 38 -12.25 -2.01 8.58
CA PRO A 38 -13.18 -2.36 7.51
C PRO A 38 -13.82 -1.14 6.85
N VAL A 39 -13.97 -1.19 5.52
CA VAL A 39 -14.65 -0.13 4.75
C VAL A 39 -16.12 -0.05 5.13
N ASP A 40 -16.77 -1.22 5.22
CA ASP A 40 -18.08 -1.40 5.84
C ASP A 40 -17.87 -1.79 7.31
N GLN A 41 -18.26 -0.90 8.22
CA GLN A 41 -18.17 -1.12 9.66
C GLN A 41 -19.49 -1.57 10.28
N GLU A 42 -20.58 -1.56 9.50
CA GLU A 42 -21.92 -1.95 9.97
C GLU A 42 -22.18 -3.43 9.73
N HIS A 43 -21.64 -3.98 8.64
CA HIS A 43 -21.82 -5.38 8.26
C HIS A 43 -20.49 -6.11 7.99
N LEU A 44 -20.57 -7.40 7.66
CA LEU A 44 -19.40 -8.24 7.39
C LEU A 44 -19.02 -8.29 5.89
N SER A 45 -19.48 -7.32 5.08
CA SER A 45 -19.23 -7.31 3.64
C SER A 45 -17.75 -7.07 3.28
N SER A 46 -17.01 -6.45 4.20
CA SER A 46 -15.55 -6.23 4.07
C SER A 46 -14.72 -7.49 4.33
N PHE A 47 -15.33 -8.55 4.86
CA PHE A 47 -14.69 -9.82 5.13
C PHE A 47 -15.14 -10.83 4.09
N LYS A 48 -14.19 -11.36 3.32
CA LYS A 48 -14.48 -12.28 2.21
C LYS A 48 -13.86 -13.64 2.46
N LEU A 49 -14.61 -14.68 2.15
CA LEU A 49 -14.15 -16.05 2.15
C LEU A 49 -14.20 -16.60 0.72
N ASN A 50 -13.07 -17.07 0.19
CA ASN A 50 -12.94 -17.49 -1.22
C ASN A 50 -13.47 -16.44 -2.20
N LYS A 51 -13.10 -15.17 -1.96
CA LYS A 51 -13.54 -13.97 -2.71
C LYS A 51 -15.04 -13.62 -2.56
N THR A 52 -15.83 -14.39 -1.82
CA THR A 52 -17.25 -14.08 -1.52
C THR A 52 -17.41 -13.32 -0.20
N PRO A 53 -18.04 -12.13 -0.18
CA PRO A 53 -18.36 -11.42 1.05
C PRO A 53 -19.26 -12.23 1.99
N ILE A 54 -19.00 -12.20 3.31
CA ILE A 54 -19.81 -12.93 4.30
C ILE A 54 -21.25 -12.42 4.32
N THR A 55 -21.44 -11.10 4.26
CA THR A 55 -22.73 -10.46 4.05
C THR A 55 -22.72 -9.59 2.79
N ASP A 56 -23.89 -9.28 2.25
CA ASP A 56 -24.03 -8.16 1.30
C ASP A 56 -23.94 -6.81 2.02
N SER A 57 -24.07 -5.72 1.26
CA SER A 57 -24.04 -4.33 1.76
C SER A 57 -25.28 -3.95 2.59
N ASN A 58 -26.30 -4.79 2.62
CA ASN A 58 -27.53 -4.59 3.39
C ASN A 58 -27.58 -5.49 4.64
N GLY A 59 -26.52 -6.26 4.90
CA GLY A 59 -26.43 -7.18 6.04
C GLY A 59 -27.03 -8.58 5.81
N ASN A 60 -27.52 -8.89 4.61
CA ASN A 60 -27.99 -10.25 4.32
C ASN A 60 -26.80 -11.22 4.26
N VAL A 61 -26.95 -12.36 4.93
CA VAL A 61 -25.89 -13.37 5.00
C VAL A 61 -25.78 -14.12 3.68
N ASN A 62 -24.61 -14.03 3.04
CA ASN A 62 -24.26 -14.84 1.87
C ASN A 62 -23.60 -16.17 2.30
N VAL A 63 -22.83 -16.14 3.40
CA VAL A 63 -22.11 -17.30 3.93
C VAL A 63 -22.45 -17.49 5.40
N ASN A 64 -23.17 -18.57 5.70
CA ASN A 64 -23.63 -18.88 7.05
C ASN A 64 -22.50 -19.43 7.92
N GLY A 65 -22.69 -19.50 9.25
CA GLY A 65 -21.76 -20.24 10.12
C GLY A 65 -20.35 -19.64 10.23
N ILE A 66 -20.19 -18.36 9.90
CA ILE A 66 -18.94 -17.62 10.06
C ILE A 66 -19.13 -16.55 11.12
N SER A 67 -18.17 -16.44 12.03
CA SER A 67 -18.04 -15.32 12.97
C SER A 67 -16.68 -14.68 12.79
N VAL A 68 -16.64 -13.35 12.68
CA VAL A 68 -15.41 -12.59 12.52
C VAL A 68 -15.33 -11.50 13.57
N ALA A 69 -14.13 -11.29 14.10
CA ALA A 69 -13.79 -10.16 14.93
C ALA A 69 -12.46 -9.58 14.46
N TRP A 70 -12.27 -8.28 14.59
CA TRP A 70 -11.02 -7.61 14.23
C TRP A 70 -10.59 -6.63 15.31
N ARG A 71 -9.32 -6.25 15.28
CA ARG A 71 -8.78 -5.16 16.10
C ARG A 71 -7.95 -4.22 15.24
N PRO A 72 -8.02 -2.90 15.52
CA PRO A 72 -7.36 -1.91 14.69
C PRO A 72 -5.85 -1.82 14.88
N GLY A 73 -5.26 -2.52 15.85
CA GLY A 73 -3.86 -2.28 16.16
C GLY A 73 -3.65 -1.02 17.01
N SER A 74 -4.56 -0.66 17.92
CA SER A 74 -4.28 0.42 18.88
C SER A 74 -3.33 -0.07 19.98
N GLU A 75 -2.72 0.87 20.69
CA GLU A 75 -1.83 0.56 21.82
C GLU A 75 -2.57 -0.20 22.94
N THR A 76 -3.78 0.24 23.25
CA THR A 76 -4.63 -0.31 24.33
C THR A 76 -5.76 -1.19 23.78
N GLN A 77 -5.50 -1.98 22.73
CA GLN A 77 -6.54 -2.82 22.15
C GLN A 77 -6.83 -4.05 23.01
N GLU A 78 -8.10 -4.40 23.13
CA GLU A 78 -8.53 -5.60 23.88
C GLU A 78 -8.25 -6.89 23.08
N PRO A 79 -8.01 -8.02 23.75
CA PRO A 79 -7.93 -9.34 23.10
C PRO A 79 -9.19 -9.68 22.28
N ILE A 80 -9.05 -10.55 21.28
CA ILE A 80 -10.19 -11.10 20.54
C ILE A 80 -10.76 -12.29 21.31
N ASN A 81 -12.05 -12.22 21.66
CA ASN A 81 -12.73 -13.31 22.34
C ASN A 81 -12.75 -14.58 21.46
N GLY A 82 -12.41 -15.73 22.04
CA GLY A 82 -12.26 -17.01 21.31
C GLY A 82 -10.87 -17.27 20.73
N PHE A 83 -9.94 -16.32 20.85
CA PHE A 83 -8.53 -16.42 20.45
C PHE A 83 -7.55 -16.18 21.62
N SER A 84 -8.04 -16.25 22.86
CA SER A 84 -7.28 -16.06 24.09
C SER A 84 -6.51 -17.32 24.52
N ALA A 85 -6.06 -18.13 23.55
CA ALA A 85 -5.46 -19.42 23.82
C ALA A 85 -4.40 -19.77 22.77
N ILE A 86 -3.22 -20.18 23.23
CA ILE A 86 -2.19 -20.83 22.41
C ILE A 86 -2.51 -22.32 22.43
N GLU A 87 -2.65 -22.93 21.25
CA GLU A 87 -2.95 -24.37 21.14
C GLU A 87 -1.80 -25.10 20.42
N ALA A 88 -1.21 -26.11 21.07
CA ALA A 88 -0.26 -27.04 20.47
C ALA A 88 -0.88 -28.43 20.38
N THR A 89 -1.05 -28.97 19.17
CA THR A 89 -1.74 -30.26 18.95
C THR A 89 -0.76 -31.38 18.66
N THR A 90 -0.85 -32.47 19.43
CA THR A 90 -0.10 -33.71 19.24
C THR A 90 -1.03 -34.82 18.72
N ILE A 91 -0.63 -35.45 17.61
CA ILE A 91 -1.36 -36.58 17.02
C ILE A 91 -1.04 -37.85 17.83
N VAL A 92 -2.09 -38.59 18.21
CA VAL A 92 -2.00 -39.90 18.88
C VAL A 92 -2.41 -41.00 17.90
N ASN A 93 -3.57 -40.84 17.26
CA ASN A 93 -4.16 -41.71 16.25
C ASN A 93 -4.02 -43.22 16.57
N THR A 94 -4.36 -43.60 17.80
CA THR A 94 -4.19 -44.97 18.30
C THR A 94 -5.49 -45.48 18.90
N GLU A 95 -5.82 -46.75 18.64
CA GLU A 95 -6.97 -47.43 19.24
C GLU A 95 -6.79 -47.57 20.75
N VAL A 96 -7.86 -47.32 21.51
CA VAL A 96 -7.91 -47.53 22.96
C VAL A 96 -8.73 -48.80 23.22
N THR A 97 -8.09 -49.88 23.67
CA THR A 97 -8.80 -51.13 24.01
C THR A 97 -9.05 -51.22 25.51
N TYR A 98 -9.90 -52.15 25.94
CA TYR A 98 -10.29 -52.29 27.35
C TYR A 98 -9.09 -52.56 28.26
N ASP A 99 -8.19 -53.44 27.83
CA ASP A 99 -6.99 -53.83 28.61
C ASP A 99 -5.79 -52.88 28.39
N THR A 100 -5.82 -52.02 27.37
CA THR A 100 -4.68 -51.16 27.00
C THR A 100 -5.07 -49.68 27.03
N PRO A 101 -5.05 -49.03 28.21
CA PRO A 101 -5.20 -47.59 28.29
C PRO A 101 -3.97 -46.87 27.72
N LEU A 102 -4.19 -45.71 27.11
CA LEU A 102 -3.11 -44.92 26.51
C LEU A 102 -2.75 -43.76 27.43
N VAL A 103 -1.44 -43.56 27.66
CA VAL A 103 -0.90 -42.48 28.50
C VAL A 103 0.00 -41.56 27.68
N ARG A 104 -0.09 -40.26 27.92
CA ARG A 104 0.85 -39.22 27.43
C ARG A 104 1.24 -38.30 28.58
N THR A 105 2.37 -37.63 28.46
CA THR A 105 2.87 -36.69 29.47
C THR A 105 2.86 -35.29 28.90
N VAL A 106 2.25 -34.36 29.63
CA VAL A 106 2.28 -32.92 29.35
C VAL A 106 3.39 -32.29 30.18
N THR A 107 4.35 -31.65 29.50
CA THR A 107 5.57 -31.12 30.13
C THR A 107 5.60 -29.60 30.18
N ASP A 108 4.82 -28.94 29.34
CA ASP A 108 4.72 -27.49 29.29
C ASP A 108 4.14 -26.96 30.62
N GLN A 109 4.84 -25.97 31.18
CA GLN A 109 4.54 -25.38 32.47
C GLN A 109 3.35 -24.42 32.40
N ASP A 110 3.10 -23.84 31.23
CA ASP A 110 2.12 -22.76 31.05
C ASP A 110 0.73 -23.29 30.65
N VAL A 111 0.60 -24.58 30.36
CA VAL A 111 -0.67 -25.20 29.94
C VAL A 111 -1.73 -25.09 31.04
N THR A 112 -2.85 -24.45 30.70
CA THR A 112 -4.01 -24.24 31.58
C THR A 112 -5.08 -25.31 31.35
N ARG A 113 -5.24 -25.82 30.13
CA ARG A 113 -6.27 -26.80 29.75
C ARG A 113 -5.72 -27.81 28.74
N VAL A 114 -6.33 -28.99 28.69
CA VAL A 114 -6.03 -30.00 27.66
C VAL A 114 -7.32 -30.41 26.96
N ARG A 115 -7.33 -30.37 25.63
CA ARG A 115 -8.45 -30.83 24.80
C ARG A 115 -8.10 -32.19 24.18
N PHE A 116 -8.96 -33.17 24.38
CA PHE A 116 -8.84 -34.52 23.84
C PHE A 116 -9.81 -34.68 22.68
N ASN A 117 -9.32 -35.14 21.53
CA ASN A 117 -10.17 -35.62 20.44
C ASN A 117 -10.23 -37.14 20.53
N ILE A 118 -11.29 -37.66 21.13
CA ILE A 118 -11.51 -39.09 21.33
C ILE A 118 -12.84 -39.50 20.68
N GLY A 119 -12.97 -40.76 20.32
CA GLY A 119 -14.11 -41.18 19.55
C GLY A 119 -14.18 -42.67 19.27
N VAL A 120 -14.91 -43.01 18.22
CA VAL A 120 -15.10 -44.38 17.73
C VAL A 120 -14.68 -44.48 16.28
N THR A 121 -14.13 -45.63 15.89
CA THR A 121 -13.86 -45.95 14.48
C THR A 121 -15.10 -46.46 13.74
N GLY A 122 -16.11 -46.88 14.52
CA GLY A 122 -17.45 -47.26 14.10
C GLY A 122 -18.28 -47.64 15.33
N LEU A 123 -19.61 -47.45 15.26
CA LEU A 123 -20.51 -47.78 16.35
C LEU A 123 -21.80 -48.35 15.78
N MET A 124 -22.00 -49.66 15.92
CA MET A 124 -23.18 -50.35 15.42
C MET A 124 -23.35 -51.70 16.11
N GLU A 125 -24.57 -52.05 16.49
CA GLU A 125 -24.92 -53.43 16.87
C GLU A 125 -25.89 -54.02 15.85
N GLN A 126 -25.74 -55.30 15.54
CA GLN A 126 -26.60 -56.05 14.62
C GLN A 126 -27.12 -57.32 15.29
N ASP A 127 -28.40 -57.66 15.06
CA ASP A 127 -28.93 -58.95 15.50
C ASP A 127 -28.67 -60.08 14.48
N SER A 128 -28.94 -61.34 14.87
CA SER A 128 -28.78 -62.51 14.01
C SER A 128 -29.69 -62.53 12.77
N LYS A 129 -30.61 -61.58 12.64
CA LYS A 129 -31.50 -61.38 11.48
C LYS A 129 -31.07 -60.19 10.63
N GLY A 130 -29.94 -59.55 10.95
CA GLY A 130 -29.37 -58.43 10.22
C GLY A 130 -29.91 -57.06 10.60
N ASN A 131 -30.79 -56.93 11.60
CA ASN A 131 -31.34 -55.63 12.00
C ASN A 131 -30.30 -54.83 12.78
N GLN A 132 -30.10 -53.58 12.40
CA GLN A 132 -29.17 -52.66 13.06
C GLN A 132 -29.82 -51.93 14.23
N LYS A 133 -29.02 -51.67 15.27
CA LYS A 133 -29.40 -50.94 16.47
C LYS A 133 -28.30 -49.94 16.85
N ASN A 134 -28.71 -48.87 17.53
CA ASN A 134 -27.78 -48.02 18.24
C ASN A 134 -27.10 -48.82 19.34
N THR A 135 -25.82 -48.52 19.57
CA THR A 135 -25.06 -49.05 20.71
C THR A 135 -24.30 -47.91 21.38
N SER A 136 -23.58 -48.21 22.46
CA SER A 136 -22.87 -47.20 23.24
C SER A 136 -21.51 -47.70 23.70
N VAL A 137 -20.53 -46.81 23.70
CA VAL A 137 -19.21 -47.07 24.29
C VAL A 137 -18.88 -45.97 25.29
N THR A 138 -18.23 -46.34 26.39
CA THR A 138 -17.79 -45.43 27.43
C THR A 138 -16.27 -45.47 27.58
N MET A 139 -15.66 -44.30 27.57
CA MET A 139 -14.26 -44.03 27.88
C MET A 139 -14.17 -43.03 29.05
N VAL A 140 -13.04 -42.99 29.72
CA VAL A 140 -12.73 -42.00 30.74
C VAL A 140 -11.43 -41.29 30.42
N ILE A 141 -11.39 -40.00 30.73
CA ILE A 141 -10.20 -39.15 30.68
C ILE A 141 -9.73 -39.00 32.12
N GLU A 142 -8.46 -39.30 32.34
CA GLU A 142 -7.83 -39.31 33.66
C GLU A 142 -6.52 -38.52 33.62
N THR A 143 -6.18 -37.88 34.75
CA THR A 143 -4.89 -37.20 34.95
C THR A 143 -4.14 -37.83 36.12
N ARG A 144 -2.82 -37.59 36.17
CA ARG A 144 -1.97 -37.97 37.31
C ARG A 144 -0.81 -37.01 37.45
N THR A 145 -0.53 -36.57 38.66
CA THR A 145 0.64 -35.74 38.99
C THR A 145 1.67 -36.56 39.78
N GLY A 146 2.91 -36.67 39.27
CA GLY A 146 3.97 -37.45 39.91
C GLY A 146 3.57 -38.90 40.19
N SER A 147 3.73 -39.35 41.45
CA SER A 147 3.39 -40.71 41.90
C SER A 147 1.99 -40.84 42.51
N SER A 148 1.10 -39.86 42.29
CA SER A 148 -0.28 -39.94 42.76
C SER A 148 -1.11 -41.00 42.03
N GLY A 149 -2.27 -41.36 42.57
CA GLY A 149 -3.25 -42.19 41.86
C GLY A 149 -3.83 -41.45 40.65
N TRP A 150 -4.42 -42.20 39.71
CA TRP A 150 -5.15 -41.59 38.60
C TRP A 150 -6.43 -40.92 39.09
N VAL A 151 -6.63 -39.67 38.71
CA VAL A 151 -7.84 -38.89 38.98
C VAL A 151 -8.71 -38.92 37.73
N MET A 152 -10.00 -39.27 37.89
CA MET A 152 -10.95 -39.25 36.79
C MET A 152 -11.50 -37.84 36.61
N GLU A 153 -11.15 -37.21 35.48
CA GLU A 153 -11.58 -35.86 35.15
C GLU A 153 -12.92 -35.86 34.42
N LYS A 154 -13.12 -36.83 33.53
CA LYS A 154 -14.31 -36.85 32.68
C LYS A 154 -14.68 -38.25 32.20
N THR A 155 -15.97 -38.55 32.21
CA THR A 155 -16.54 -39.74 31.57
C THR A 155 -17.15 -39.34 30.23
N VAL A 156 -16.85 -40.11 29.19
CA VAL A 156 -17.29 -39.88 27.82
C VAL A 156 -18.05 -41.10 27.33
N THR A 157 -19.35 -40.94 27.11
CA THR A 157 -20.23 -41.99 26.60
C THR A 157 -20.78 -41.58 25.26
N ILE A 158 -20.35 -42.28 24.19
CA ILE A 158 -20.83 -42.06 22.83
C ILE A 158 -21.92 -43.08 22.57
N THR A 159 -23.11 -42.62 22.19
CA THR A 159 -24.28 -43.49 21.94
C THR A 159 -24.89 -43.16 20.59
N GLY A 160 -25.10 -44.16 19.75
CA GLY A 160 -25.71 -43.97 18.43
C GLY A 160 -25.33 -45.07 17.45
N LYS A 161 -25.47 -44.75 16.18
CA LYS A 161 -25.02 -45.56 15.06
C LYS A 161 -24.19 -44.69 14.10
N ILE A 162 -22.98 -45.14 13.78
CA ILE A 162 -22.11 -44.55 12.76
C ILE A 162 -21.28 -45.64 12.10
N SER A 163 -21.17 -45.59 10.78
CA SER A 163 -20.46 -46.63 10.00
C SER A 163 -18.95 -46.32 9.84
N GLY A 164 -18.54 -45.09 10.12
CA GLY A 164 -17.14 -44.63 10.05
C GLY A 164 -16.68 -43.95 11.33
N GLU A 165 -15.54 -43.27 11.26
CA GLU A 165 -14.96 -42.58 12.40
C GLU A 165 -15.84 -41.39 12.86
N TYR A 166 -16.06 -41.30 14.16
CA TYR A 166 -16.74 -40.18 14.81
C TYR A 166 -15.92 -39.73 16.03
N LEU A 167 -15.57 -38.45 16.08
CA LEU A 167 -14.74 -37.84 17.13
C LEU A 167 -15.53 -36.75 17.88
N GLU A 168 -15.33 -36.72 19.20
CA GLU A 168 -15.79 -35.67 20.11
C GLU A 168 -14.59 -34.98 20.78
N ALA A 169 -14.65 -33.65 20.86
CA ALA A 169 -13.66 -32.85 21.55
C ALA A 169 -14.06 -32.65 23.02
N HIS A 170 -13.20 -33.07 23.95
CA HIS A 170 -13.42 -32.92 25.39
C HIS A 170 -12.28 -32.15 26.04
N VAL A 171 -12.62 -31.02 26.66
CA VAL A 171 -11.68 -30.20 27.43
C VAL A 171 -11.73 -30.58 28.90
N ILE A 172 -10.56 -30.64 29.54
CA ILE A 172 -10.35 -30.70 30.99
C ILE A 172 -9.39 -29.56 31.40
N ASP A 173 -9.47 -29.15 32.67
CA ASP A 173 -8.46 -28.25 33.24
C ASP A 173 -7.16 -29.02 33.50
N ALA A 174 -6.04 -28.37 33.23
CA ALA A 174 -4.73 -28.98 33.47
C ALA A 174 -4.39 -28.89 34.96
N PRO A 175 -3.87 -29.96 35.59
CA PRO A 175 -3.47 -29.92 37.00
C PRO A 175 -2.48 -28.80 37.32
N ASP A 176 -2.60 -28.15 38.47
CA ASP A 176 -1.71 -27.06 38.89
C ASP A 176 -0.23 -27.48 38.95
N THR A 177 0.03 -28.76 39.26
CA THR A 177 1.39 -29.31 39.35
C THR A 177 1.82 -29.89 38.01
N LYS A 178 2.94 -29.38 37.48
CA LYS A 178 3.55 -29.83 36.22
C LYS A 178 4.90 -30.53 36.48
N PRO A 179 5.32 -31.49 35.63
CA PRO A 179 4.56 -32.12 34.56
C PRO A 179 3.46 -33.06 35.11
N PHE A 180 2.49 -33.40 34.27
CA PHE A 180 1.43 -34.34 34.61
C PHE A 180 1.18 -35.32 33.46
N ASP A 181 0.69 -36.50 33.79
CA ASP A 181 0.25 -37.48 32.82
C ASP A 181 -1.24 -37.33 32.54
N ILE A 182 -1.60 -37.60 31.30
CA ILE A 182 -2.96 -37.70 30.80
C ILE A 182 -3.20 -39.11 30.26
N ARG A 183 -4.40 -39.65 30.50
CA ARG A 183 -4.77 -41.00 30.09
C ARG A 183 -6.18 -41.06 29.55
N VAL A 184 -6.35 -41.82 28.48
CA VAL A 184 -7.66 -42.25 27.99
C VAL A 184 -7.77 -43.74 28.25
N ARG A 185 -8.85 -44.16 28.92
CA ARG A 185 -9.11 -45.56 29.27
C ARG A 185 -10.52 -45.93 28.88
N ARG A 186 -10.67 -47.06 28.20
CA ARG A 186 -11.96 -47.63 27.84
C ARG A 186 -12.60 -48.32 29.05
N ILE A 187 -13.92 -48.20 29.21
CA ILE A 187 -14.72 -48.84 30.27
C ILE A 187 -15.62 -49.94 29.70
N THR A 188 -16.18 -49.73 28.50
CA THR A 188 -17.01 -50.74 27.83
C THR A 188 -16.12 -51.86 27.29
N PRO A 189 -16.48 -53.15 27.42
CA PRO A 189 -15.69 -54.24 26.83
C PRO A 189 -15.46 -54.08 25.32
N ASP A 190 -14.33 -54.59 24.83
CA ASP A 190 -14.06 -54.72 23.40
C ASP A 190 -15.06 -55.71 22.77
N SER A 191 -15.36 -55.53 21.49
CA SER A 191 -16.25 -56.46 20.78
C SER A 191 -15.63 -57.85 20.68
N SER A 192 -16.42 -58.88 20.97
CA SER A 192 -16.06 -60.28 20.77
C SER A 192 -16.80 -60.92 19.58
N SER A 193 -17.51 -60.13 18.77
CA SER A 193 -18.35 -60.62 17.67
C SER A 193 -18.42 -59.62 16.51
N ASP A 194 -18.46 -60.12 15.28
CA ASP A 194 -18.67 -59.32 14.07
C ASP A 194 -20.03 -58.59 14.04
N LEU A 195 -20.96 -58.99 14.91
CA LEU A 195 -22.27 -58.34 15.08
C LEU A 195 -22.21 -57.03 15.88
N LEU A 196 -21.08 -56.72 16.51
CA LEU A 196 -20.88 -55.48 17.28
C LEU A 196 -19.62 -54.76 16.79
N SER A 197 -19.82 -53.55 16.27
CA SER A 197 -18.75 -52.59 16.01
C SER A 197 -18.76 -51.54 17.10
N ASN A 198 -17.67 -51.45 17.87
CA ASN A 198 -17.52 -50.48 18.96
C ASN A 198 -16.04 -50.09 19.19
N GLY A 199 -15.23 -50.07 18.14
CA GLY A 199 -13.82 -49.69 18.23
C GLY A 199 -13.68 -48.23 18.69
N THR A 200 -12.76 -47.96 19.61
CA THR A 200 -12.53 -46.63 20.20
C THR A 200 -11.16 -46.09 19.86
N VAL A 201 -11.05 -44.80 19.60
CA VAL A 201 -9.81 -44.16 19.16
C VAL A 201 -9.51 -42.91 19.99
N TRP A 202 -8.24 -42.72 20.34
CA TRP A 202 -7.72 -41.41 20.73
C TRP A 202 -6.96 -40.81 19.55
N ASN A 203 -7.57 -39.82 18.90
CA ASN A 203 -7.05 -39.23 17.67
C ASN A 203 -5.92 -38.23 17.96
N SER A 204 -6.15 -37.27 18.85
CA SER A 204 -5.18 -36.23 19.19
C SER A 204 -5.48 -35.59 20.56
N TYR A 205 -4.51 -34.86 21.08
CA TYR A 205 -4.75 -33.92 22.18
C TYR A 205 -4.10 -32.56 21.87
N SER A 206 -4.73 -31.48 22.32
CA SER A 206 -4.21 -30.11 22.24
C SER A 206 -3.90 -29.62 23.64
N GLU A 207 -2.65 -29.22 23.86
CA GLU A 207 -2.21 -28.42 25.01
C GLU A 207 -2.68 -26.98 24.78
N ILE A 208 -3.44 -26.42 25.72
CA ILE A 208 -4.04 -25.10 25.63
C ILE A 208 -3.51 -24.24 26.76
N THR A 209 -2.85 -23.14 26.41
CA THR A 209 -2.42 -22.10 27.35
C THR A 209 -3.35 -20.92 27.17
N ASP A 210 -4.21 -20.66 28.16
CA ASP A 210 -5.05 -19.47 28.19
C ASP A 210 -4.18 -18.25 28.47
N ASP A 211 -4.09 -17.36 27.49
CA ASP A 211 -3.45 -16.07 27.64
C ASP A 211 -4.31 -15.00 26.97
N ASN A 212 -4.48 -13.87 27.63
CA ASN A 212 -5.20 -12.73 27.06
C ASN A 212 -4.24 -11.98 26.12
N LEU A 213 -3.97 -12.60 24.98
CA LEU A 213 -3.09 -12.10 23.95
C LEU A 213 -3.73 -10.85 23.32
N SER A 214 -3.30 -9.68 23.79
CA SER A 214 -3.44 -8.44 23.06
C SER A 214 -2.23 -8.29 22.14
N TYR A 215 -2.44 -7.77 20.93
CA TYR A 215 -1.37 -7.53 19.95
C TYR A 215 -1.18 -6.02 19.70
N PRO A 216 -0.72 -5.23 20.69
CA PRO A 216 -0.57 -3.78 20.55
C PRO A 216 0.09 -3.38 19.23
N PHE A 217 -0.46 -2.37 18.56
CA PHE A 217 0.05 -1.86 17.28
C PHE A 217 0.02 -2.84 16.09
N SER A 218 -0.55 -4.03 16.25
CA SER A 218 -0.79 -4.96 15.16
C SER A 218 -2.29 -5.07 14.91
N ALA A 219 -2.72 -4.72 13.70
CA ALA A 219 -4.08 -4.96 13.26
C ALA A 219 -4.26 -6.45 12.98
N VAL A 220 -5.29 -7.05 13.54
CA VAL A 220 -5.55 -8.50 13.45
C VAL A 220 -7.02 -8.77 13.15
N ALA A 221 -7.30 -9.87 12.45
CA ALA A 221 -8.65 -10.39 12.27
C ALA A 221 -8.72 -11.87 12.64
N GLY A 222 -9.62 -12.21 13.55
CA GLY A 222 -9.94 -13.57 13.94
C GLY A 222 -11.23 -14.04 13.27
N SER A 223 -11.19 -15.23 12.67
CA SER A 223 -12.34 -15.86 12.02
C SER A 223 -12.60 -17.25 12.59
N VAL A 224 -13.86 -17.54 12.94
CA VAL A 224 -14.36 -18.87 13.30
C VAL A 224 -15.30 -19.33 12.19
N ILE A 225 -14.99 -20.45 11.54
CA ILE A 225 -15.66 -20.96 10.35
C ILE A 225 -16.15 -22.37 10.62
N ASP A 226 -17.43 -22.64 10.33
CA ASP A 226 -18.00 -23.99 10.36
C ASP A 226 -17.38 -24.86 9.25
N ARG A 227 -16.70 -25.95 9.63
CA ARG A 227 -15.98 -26.83 8.71
C ARG A 227 -16.93 -27.63 7.81
N ASP A 228 -18.19 -27.82 8.20
CA ASP A 228 -19.17 -28.55 7.37
C ASP A 228 -19.41 -27.87 6.01
N GLN A 229 -19.02 -26.59 5.87
CA GLN A 229 -19.17 -25.84 4.62
C GLN A 229 -18.00 -26.01 3.64
N TYR A 230 -16.85 -26.53 4.08
CA TYR A 230 -15.63 -26.56 3.26
C TYR A 230 -14.78 -27.81 3.51
N THR A 231 -14.38 -28.47 2.43
CA THR A 231 -13.42 -29.59 2.48
C THR A 231 -11.98 -29.11 2.69
N ASP A 232 -11.63 -27.97 2.08
CA ASP A 232 -10.31 -27.35 2.14
C ASP A 232 -10.28 -26.12 3.05
N THR A 233 -9.08 -25.69 3.46
CA THR A 233 -8.92 -24.46 4.24
C THR A 233 -9.27 -23.25 3.36
N PRO A 234 -10.33 -22.49 3.67
CA PRO A 234 -10.80 -21.43 2.80
C PRO A 234 -9.88 -20.19 2.86
N SER A 235 -9.67 -19.54 1.71
CA SER A 235 -8.91 -18.29 1.62
C SER A 235 -9.71 -17.13 2.22
N ARG A 236 -9.01 -16.19 2.87
CA ARG A 236 -9.61 -15.03 3.55
C ARG A 236 -9.05 -13.75 2.96
N THR A 237 -9.92 -12.79 2.68
CA THR A 237 -9.53 -11.49 2.12
C THR A 237 -10.29 -10.38 2.84
N TYR A 238 -9.61 -9.26 3.08
CA TYR A 238 -10.13 -8.16 3.89
C TYR A 238 -10.12 -6.86 3.08
N HIS A 239 -11.26 -6.19 2.99
CA HIS A 239 -11.38 -4.88 2.36
C HIS A 239 -11.34 -3.80 3.44
N LEU A 240 -10.16 -3.19 3.63
CA LEU A 240 -9.86 -2.33 4.77
C LEU A 240 -9.34 -0.97 4.33
N ARG A 241 -9.63 0.05 5.14
CA ARG A 241 -8.89 1.31 5.21
C ARG A 241 -7.68 1.11 6.13
N GLY A 242 -6.49 1.40 5.58
CA GLY A 242 -5.20 1.22 6.25
C GLY A 242 -4.92 2.21 7.39
N LEU A 243 -3.64 2.59 7.53
CA LEU A 243 -3.11 3.37 8.65
C LEU A 243 -3.86 4.69 8.90
N ILE A 244 -4.01 5.01 10.19
CA ILE A 244 -4.37 6.33 10.69
C ILE A 244 -3.08 7.10 10.94
N VAL A 245 -2.92 8.23 10.24
CA VAL A 245 -1.68 9.03 10.24
C VAL A 245 -1.97 10.46 10.69
N ASP A 246 -0.90 11.23 10.93
CA ASP A 246 -1.04 12.67 11.15
C ASP A 246 -1.33 13.38 9.82
N VAL A 247 -2.50 14.02 9.74
CA VAL A 247 -2.90 14.90 8.64
C VAL A 247 -3.20 16.30 9.17
N PRO A 248 -3.17 17.36 8.34
CA PRO A 248 -3.54 18.70 8.76
C PRO A 248 -4.90 18.73 9.46
N ASP A 249 -5.00 19.47 10.55
CA ASP A 249 -6.24 19.63 11.31
C ASP A 249 -7.40 20.19 10.46
N ASN A 250 -7.06 21.02 9.47
CA ASN A 250 -7.98 21.68 8.55
C ASN A 250 -8.34 20.86 7.29
N TYR A 251 -7.77 19.66 7.14
CA TYR A 251 -8.00 18.76 6.00
C TYR A 251 -9.06 17.70 6.34
N ASP A 252 -10.08 17.57 5.50
CA ASP A 252 -10.99 16.42 5.51
C ASP A 252 -10.45 15.36 4.55
N SER A 253 -9.96 14.24 5.10
CA SER A 253 -9.32 13.19 4.31
C SER A 253 -10.28 12.30 3.53
N ILE A 254 -11.57 12.32 3.87
CA ILE A 254 -12.60 11.56 3.16
C ILE A 254 -13.15 12.41 2.02
N ALA A 255 -13.54 13.65 2.32
CA ALA A 255 -14.05 14.59 1.33
C ALA A 255 -12.94 15.23 0.46
N ARG A 256 -11.68 15.13 0.89
CA ARG A 256 -10.49 15.73 0.25
C ARG A 256 -10.55 17.25 0.16
N THR A 257 -11.06 17.89 1.20
CA THR A 257 -11.25 19.35 1.23
C THR A 257 -10.40 19.99 2.33
N TYR A 258 -10.05 21.26 2.12
CA TYR A 258 -9.21 22.04 3.02
C TYR A 258 -9.99 23.27 3.47
N SER A 259 -10.06 23.51 4.78
CA SER A 259 -10.85 24.59 5.38
C SER A 259 -9.95 25.68 5.97
N GLY A 260 -10.12 26.92 5.54
CA GLY A 260 -9.30 28.04 6.04
C GLY A 260 -7.80 27.90 5.80
N LEU A 261 -7.00 28.69 6.52
CA LEU A 261 -5.55 28.70 6.41
C LEU A 261 -4.97 27.73 7.45
N TRP A 262 -4.12 26.81 6.99
CA TRP A 262 -3.48 25.84 7.87
C TRP A 262 -2.37 26.50 8.71
N THR A 263 -2.41 26.30 10.03
CA THR A 263 -1.47 26.95 10.97
C THR A 263 -0.38 26.00 11.51
N GLY A 264 -0.26 24.79 10.94
CA GLY A 264 0.73 23.79 11.33
C GLY A 264 0.21 22.69 12.26
N GLY A 265 -1.08 22.72 12.64
CA GLY A 265 -1.70 21.71 13.50
C GLY A 265 -2.02 20.40 12.79
N PHE A 266 -1.99 19.29 13.52
CA PHE A 266 -2.27 17.95 12.99
C PHE A 266 -3.37 17.25 13.78
N LYS A 267 -4.10 16.36 13.11
CA LYS A 267 -5.03 15.40 13.70
C LYS A 267 -4.78 14.00 13.16
N LYS A 268 -5.22 12.99 13.90
CA LYS A 268 -5.19 11.59 13.46
C LYS A 268 -6.36 11.29 12.55
N ALA A 269 -6.10 10.87 11.31
CA ALA A 269 -7.13 10.39 10.39
C ALA A 269 -6.56 9.38 9.39
N TRP A 270 -7.44 8.53 8.84
CA TRP A 270 -7.07 7.73 7.67
C TRP A 270 -7.02 8.61 6.43
N THR A 271 -6.07 8.34 5.54
CA THR A 271 -5.97 8.99 4.22
C THR A 271 -5.27 8.05 3.24
N ASN A 272 -5.55 8.22 1.96
CA ASN A 272 -4.77 7.66 0.85
C ASN A 272 -4.07 8.76 0.03
N ASN A 273 -3.93 9.96 0.60
CA ASN A 273 -3.15 11.03 0.00
C ASN A 273 -1.65 10.72 0.20
N PRO A 274 -0.87 10.59 -0.90
CA PRO A 274 0.52 10.14 -0.81
C PRO A 274 1.44 11.10 -0.04
N ALA A 275 1.11 12.39 0.08
CA ALA A 275 1.94 13.36 0.80
C ALA A 275 2.00 13.03 2.30
N TRP A 276 0.85 12.70 2.91
CA TRP A 276 0.77 12.37 4.33
C TRP A 276 1.26 10.96 4.63
N LEU A 277 1.10 10.03 3.68
CA LEU A 277 1.70 8.70 3.78
C LEU A 277 3.24 8.74 3.66
N PHE A 278 3.78 9.61 2.80
CA PHE A 278 5.22 9.90 2.74
C PHE A 278 5.73 10.44 4.07
N ARG A 279 5.02 11.42 4.65
CA ARG A 279 5.35 11.99 5.96
C ARG A 279 5.38 10.93 7.06
N GLU A 280 4.36 10.08 7.10
CA GLU A 280 4.25 9.00 8.09
C GLU A 280 5.47 8.09 7.99
N LEU A 281 5.80 7.62 6.79
CA LEU A 281 6.95 6.73 6.60
C LEU A 281 8.29 7.41 6.94
N ALA A 282 8.42 8.72 6.74
CA ALA A 282 9.62 9.46 7.13
C ALA A 282 9.74 9.62 8.65
N LYS A 283 8.65 10.00 9.34
CA LYS A 283 8.66 10.41 10.76
C LYS A 283 8.34 9.29 11.75
N ASN A 284 7.79 8.15 11.30
CA ASN A 284 7.38 7.08 12.19
C ASN A 284 8.60 6.37 12.81
N THR A 285 8.61 6.24 14.14
CA THR A 285 9.71 5.65 14.91
C THR A 285 9.63 4.14 15.08
N ARG A 286 8.53 3.49 14.65
CA ARG A 286 8.30 2.05 14.77
C ARG A 286 8.66 1.28 13.51
N PHE A 287 8.28 1.81 12.34
CA PHE A 287 8.52 1.18 11.03
C PHE A 287 9.10 2.13 9.98
N GLY A 288 9.10 3.44 10.23
CA GLY A 288 9.60 4.45 9.31
C GLY A 288 11.11 4.71 9.40
N LEU A 289 11.57 5.72 8.66
CA LEU A 289 12.97 6.14 8.62
C LEU A 289 13.47 6.62 9.99
N ALA A 290 12.62 7.31 10.76
CA ALA A 290 12.92 7.79 12.10
C ALA A 290 13.20 6.66 13.11
N LYS A 291 12.81 5.40 12.85
CA LYS A 291 13.19 4.26 13.69
C LYS A 291 14.70 4.16 13.89
N ARG A 292 15.47 4.42 12.83
CA ARG A 292 16.94 4.35 12.86
C ARG A 292 17.59 5.71 13.08
N ALA A 293 16.99 6.77 12.55
CA ALA A 293 17.54 8.13 12.67
C ALA A 293 17.19 8.82 14.01
N GLY A 294 16.23 8.28 14.77
CA GLY A 294 15.67 8.89 15.98
C GLY A 294 14.70 10.04 15.68
N TYR A 295 15.12 10.96 14.80
CA TYR A 295 14.32 12.10 14.36
C TYR A 295 14.63 12.43 12.91
N ILE A 296 13.60 12.77 12.14
CA ILE A 296 13.69 13.30 10.78
C ILE A 296 12.81 14.53 10.71
N ASP A 297 13.39 15.69 10.41
CA ASP A 297 12.62 16.87 10.07
C ASP A 297 12.11 16.74 8.63
N VAL A 298 10.85 17.12 8.42
CA VAL A 298 10.19 17.03 7.12
C VAL A 298 9.57 18.38 6.79
N ASP A 299 9.66 18.79 5.53
CA ASP A 299 9.00 20.01 5.06
C ASP A 299 7.49 19.83 4.98
N ASP A 300 6.82 20.00 6.13
CA ASP A 300 5.38 19.86 6.23
C ASP A 300 4.62 20.91 5.36
N GLY A 301 5.25 22.05 5.05
CA GLY A 301 4.68 23.08 4.16
C GLY A 301 4.69 22.67 2.69
N ALA A 302 5.81 22.13 2.20
CA ALA A 302 5.89 21.56 0.86
C ALA A 302 4.93 20.37 0.70
N LEU A 303 4.82 19.52 1.72
CA LEU A 303 3.87 18.41 1.72
C LEU A 303 2.40 18.86 1.73
N TYR A 304 2.08 19.98 2.38
CA TYR A 304 0.73 20.54 2.34
C TYR A 304 0.34 21.01 0.93
N ILE A 305 1.25 21.69 0.23
CA ILE A 305 1.03 22.09 -1.18
C ILE A 305 0.90 20.84 -2.07
N LEU A 306 1.75 19.84 -1.86
CA LEU A 306 1.66 18.57 -2.57
C LEU A 306 0.33 17.85 -2.30
N SER A 307 -0.15 17.84 -1.06
CA SER A 307 -1.40 17.15 -0.72
C SER A 307 -2.58 17.75 -1.46
N GLN A 308 -2.64 19.09 -1.56
CA GLN A 308 -3.64 19.80 -2.36
C GLN A 308 -3.53 19.48 -3.84
N TYR A 309 -2.31 19.38 -4.38
CA TYR A 309 -2.08 18.95 -5.76
C TYR A 309 -2.57 17.51 -6.01
N CYS A 310 -2.33 16.58 -5.08
CA CYS A 310 -2.80 15.20 -5.21
C CYS A 310 -4.32 15.08 -5.15
N ASP A 311 -4.99 15.90 -4.34
CA ASP A 311 -6.44 15.89 -4.15
C ASP A 311 -7.24 16.65 -5.24
N GLN A 312 -6.56 17.40 -6.12
CA GLN A 312 -7.25 18.10 -7.21
C GLN A 312 -8.00 17.11 -8.11
N LEU A 313 -9.26 17.40 -8.39
CA LEU A 313 -10.09 16.60 -9.27
C LEU A 313 -9.68 16.77 -10.74
N VAL A 314 -9.42 15.66 -11.41
CA VAL A 314 -9.06 15.54 -12.83
C VAL A 314 -10.00 14.55 -13.53
N ASP A 315 -10.01 14.54 -14.86
CA ASP A 315 -10.85 13.60 -15.61
C ASP A 315 -10.39 12.14 -15.41
N ASP A 316 -11.35 11.25 -15.17
CA ASP A 316 -11.12 9.82 -14.99
C ASP A 316 -10.99 9.04 -16.31
N GLY A 317 -11.24 9.70 -17.45
CA GLY A 317 -11.25 9.09 -18.78
C GLY A 317 -12.57 8.42 -19.17
N TYR A 318 -13.58 8.46 -18.30
CA TYR A 318 -14.90 7.85 -18.47
C TYR A 318 -16.07 8.84 -18.30
N GLY A 319 -15.77 10.14 -18.20
CA GLY A 319 -16.75 11.22 -18.06
C GLY A 319 -17.03 11.65 -16.63
N GLY A 320 -16.32 11.07 -15.66
CA GLY A 320 -16.33 11.47 -14.25
C GLY A 320 -15.06 12.22 -13.84
N LYS A 321 -14.93 12.45 -12.53
CA LYS A 321 -13.77 13.10 -11.93
C LYS A 321 -13.20 12.22 -10.83
N GLU A 322 -11.88 12.23 -10.69
CA GLU A 322 -11.16 11.54 -9.62
C GLU A 322 -10.03 12.42 -9.07
N PRO A 323 -9.56 12.20 -7.82
CA PRO A 323 -8.35 12.85 -7.33
C PRO A 323 -7.16 12.52 -8.25
N ARG A 324 -6.31 13.51 -8.49
CA ARG A 324 -5.15 13.38 -9.38
C ARG A 324 -4.28 12.18 -9.01
N MET A 325 -3.97 12.03 -7.73
CA MET A 325 -3.08 11.00 -7.20
C MET A 325 -3.58 10.44 -5.87
N THR A 326 -3.68 9.11 -5.82
CA THR A 326 -3.91 8.35 -4.60
C THR A 326 -2.86 7.25 -4.45
N LEU A 327 -2.66 6.80 -3.20
CA LEU A 327 -1.73 5.72 -2.88
C LEU A 327 -2.41 4.71 -1.95
N ASN A 328 -2.61 3.50 -2.45
CA ASN A 328 -3.09 2.35 -1.70
C ASN A 328 -2.04 1.23 -1.81
N ALA A 329 -0.99 1.33 -1.01
CA ALA A 329 0.12 0.38 -1.02
C ALA A 329 0.03 -0.60 0.17
N TYR A 330 0.34 -1.86 -0.10
CA TYR A 330 0.50 -2.90 0.92
C TYR A 330 1.94 -3.43 0.86
N ILE A 331 2.70 -3.22 1.93
CA ILE A 331 4.14 -3.51 1.99
C ILE A 331 4.34 -4.77 2.83
N THR A 332 4.63 -5.88 2.15
CA THR A 332 4.79 -7.20 2.79
C THR A 332 6.24 -7.63 2.90
N GLU A 333 7.11 -7.10 2.04
CA GLU A 333 8.53 -7.44 1.98
C GLU A 333 9.39 -6.36 2.64
N GLN A 334 10.51 -6.79 3.22
CA GLN A 334 11.48 -5.88 3.79
C GLN A 334 12.19 -5.11 2.68
N ALA A 335 12.05 -3.78 2.69
CA ALA A 335 12.78 -2.88 1.80
C ALA A 335 13.40 -1.73 2.60
N SER A 336 14.38 -1.05 2.00
CA SER A 336 14.93 0.19 2.57
C SER A 336 13.83 1.24 2.64
N ALA A 337 13.69 1.92 3.79
CA ALA A 337 12.74 3.02 3.94
C ALA A 337 12.99 4.12 2.90
N ARG A 338 14.25 4.36 2.51
CA ARG A 338 14.59 5.33 1.46
C ARG A 338 14.02 4.93 0.10
N ASP A 339 14.09 3.64 -0.25
CA ASP A 339 13.60 3.13 -1.53
C ASP A 339 12.07 3.22 -1.60
N ILE A 340 11.38 2.95 -0.49
CA ILE A 340 9.93 3.11 -0.42
C ILE A 340 9.56 4.60 -0.52
N LEU A 341 10.28 5.51 0.15
CA LEU A 341 10.06 6.94 -0.01
C LEU A 341 10.29 7.41 -1.46
N ASP A 342 11.28 6.87 -2.16
CA ASP A 342 11.47 7.13 -3.60
C ASP A 342 10.34 6.58 -4.45
N LYS A 343 9.84 5.37 -4.16
CA LYS A 343 8.67 4.80 -4.83
C LYS A 343 7.44 5.70 -4.64
N ILE A 344 7.18 6.14 -3.41
CA ILE A 344 6.08 7.08 -3.11
C ILE A 344 6.31 8.41 -3.83
N ALA A 345 7.52 8.96 -3.84
CA ALA A 345 7.82 10.21 -4.53
C ALA A 345 7.62 10.11 -6.05
N SER A 346 8.07 9.00 -6.64
CA SER A 346 7.88 8.73 -8.07
C SER A 346 6.41 8.70 -8.48
N MET A 347 5.52 8.24 -7.58
CA MET A 347 4.07 8.20 -7.82
C MET A 347 3.46 9.58 -8.01
N PHE A 348 3.92 10.57 -7.23
CA PHE A 348 3.52 11.95 -7.43
C PHE A 348 4.45 12.74 -8.36
N ARG A 349 5.26 12.04 -9.16
CA ARG A 349 6.20 12.66 -10.13
C ARG A 349 7.18 13.61 -9.43
N GLY A 350 7.55 13.28 -8.21
CA GLY A 350 8.45 14.08 -7.40
C GLY A 350 9.74 13.38 -7.07
N ILE A 351 10.62 14.12 -6.39
CA ILE A 351 11.90 13.64 -5.88
C ILE A 351 11.93 13.95 -4.39
N ALA A 352 12.29 12.95 -3.58
CA ALA A 352 12.62 13.15 -2.18
C ALA A 352 14.03 13.74 -2.07
N LEU A 353 14.14 14.95 -1.52
CA LEU A 353 15.39 15.70 -1.39
C LEU A 353 15.79 15.81 0.08
N TRP A 354 17.07 15.55 0.36
CA TRP A 354 17.67 15.80 1.67
C TRP A 354 18.66 16.94 1.53
N ASP A 355 18.40 18.06 2.21
CA ASP A 355 19.25 19.27 2.14
C ASP A 355 20.38 19.28 3.20
N GLY A 356 20.49 18.22 4.00
CA GLY A 356 21.42 18.12 5.13
C GLY A 356 20.75 18.29 6.50
N LEU A 357 19.57 18.90 6.56
CA LEU A 357 18.83 19.19 7.80
C LEU A 357 17.38 18.69 7.75
N ARG A 358 16.73 18.80 6.60
CA ARG A 358 15.31 18.53 6.39
C ARG A 358 15.10 17.68 5.14
N LEU A 359 14.16 16.75 5.26
CA LEU A 359 13.65 15.98 4.14
C LEU A 359 12.50 16.76 3.49
N SER A 360 12.67 17.17 2.25
CA SER A 360 11.64 17.85 1.47
C SER A 360 11.25 17.00 0.26
N VAL A 361 10.16 17.38 -0.39
CA VAL A 361 9.71 16.80 -1.65
C VAL A 361 9.61 17.88 -2.69
N MET A 362 10.10 17.56 -3.88
CA MET A 362 10.02 18.44 -5.02
C MET A 362 9.07 17.82 -6.04
N LEU A 363 8.09 18.58 -6.50
CA LEU A 363 7.03 18.12 -7.40
C LEU A 363 7.32 18.57 -8.84
N ASP A 364 7.31 17.64 -9.82
CA ASP A 364 7.34 17.99 -11.24
C ASP A 364 5.98 18.52 -11.70
N ALA A 365 5.66 19.75 -11.29
CA ALA A 365 4.51 20.52 -11.71
C ALA A 365 4.95 21.84 -12.37
N PRO A 366 4.04 22.53 -13.10
CA PRO A 366 4.30 23.88 -13.57
C PRO A 366 4.62 24.81 -12.39
N GLN A 367 5.77 25.48 -12.47
CA GLN A 367 6.23 26.44 -11.47
C GLN A 367 6.74 27.70 -12.17
N ASP A 368 6.69 28.82 -11.46
CA ASP A 368 7.29 30.06 -11.95
C ASP A 368 8.82 29.91 -11.98
N PRO A 369 9.50 30.43 -13.02
CA PRO A 369 10.95 30.41 -13.07
C PRO A 369 11.56 31.25 -11.94
N ILE A 370 12.70 30.82 -11.40
CA ILE A 370 13.39 31.51 -10.30
C ILE A 370 14.58 32.35 -10.76
N ALA A 371 15.08 32.14 -11.98
CA ALA A 371 16.21 32.87 -12.54
C ALA A 371 16.17 32.93 -14.07
N THR A 372 16.77 33.98 -14.64
CA THR A 372 17.08 34.08 -16.08
C THR A 372 18.55 33.81 -16.28
N ILE A 373 18.86 32.87 -17.16
CA ILE A 373 20.22 32.43 -17.51
C ILE A 373 20.50 32.83 -18.95
N THR A 374 21.58 33.58 -19.15
CA THR A 374 22.06 34.05 -20.45
C THR A 374 23.56 33.92 -20.53
N ASN A 375 24.15 34.16 -21.70
CA ASN A 375 25.61 34.14 -21.85
C ASN A 375 26.32 35.18 -20.93
N ALA A 376 25.59 36.15 -20.35
CA ALA A 376 26.14 37.17 -19.46
C ALA A 376 26.25 36.75 -17.98
N ASN A 377 25.63 35.64 -17.56
CA ASN A 377 25.76 35.08 -16.20
C ASN A 377 26.25 33.63 -16.17
N VAL A 378 26.51 33.05 -17.33
CA VAL A 378 27.22 31.78 -17.49
C VAL A 378 28.72 32.03 -17.63
N VAL A 379 29.55 31.22 -16.98
CA VAL A 379 31.01 31.28 -17.07
C VAL A 379 31.42 31.12 -18.53
N ASN A 380 32.20 32.09 -19.04
CA ASN A 380 32.60 32.20 -20.45
C ASN A 380 31.44 32.26 -21.46
N GLY A 381 30.20 32.43 -21.00
CA GLY A 381 29.01 32.37 -21.85
C GLY A 381 28.76 31.00 -22.51
N GLU A 382 29.39 29.93 -22.02
CA GLU A 382 29.41 28.62 -22.69
C GLU A 382 28.25 27.72 -22.23
N PHE A 383 27.36 27.38 -23.16
CA PHE A 383 26.32 26.37 -22.96
C PHE A 383 26.68 25.08 -23.69
N LYS A 384 26.60 23.94 -22.99
CA LYS A 384 26.74 22.61 -23.57
C LYS A 384 25.37 21.99 -23.73
N ARG A 385 25.00 21.65 -24.96
CA ARG A 385 23.71 21.02 -25.27
C ARG A 385 23.90 19.55 -25.61
N SER A 386 23.02 18.72 -25.08
CA SER A 386 22.89 17.31 -25.48
C SER A 386 21.42 16.95 -25.60
N SER A 387 21.14 15.76 -26.11
CA SER A 387 19.78 15.23 -26.23
C SER A 387 19.66 13.97 -25.38
N VAL A 388 18.43 13.64 -24.96
CA VAL A 388 18.16 12.32 -24.38
C VAL A 388 18.51 11.21 -25.36
N LYS A 389 18.96 10.09 -24.81
CA LYS A 389 19.37 8.91 -25.58
C LYS A 389 18.21 8.42 -26.43
N ARG A 390 18.50 7.88 -27.61
CA ARG A 390 17.45 7.34 -28.50
C ARG A 390 16.62 6.24 -27.84
N SER A 391 17.25 5.41 -26.99
CA SER A 391 16.56 4.39 -26.19
C SER A 391 15.54 4.97 -25.21
N GLU A 392 15.73 6.21 -24.77
CA GLU A 392 14.85 6.93 -23.82
C GLU A 392 13.75 7.75 -24.52
N LYS A 393 13.67 7.67 -25.86
CA LYS A 393 12.59 8.27 -26.66
C LYS A 393 11.49 7.23 -26.88
N TYR A 394 10.82 6.83 -25.81
CA TYR A 394 9.73 5.87 -25.85
C TYR A 394 8.50 6.46 -26.56
N ASN A 395 7.74 5.62 -27.26
CA ASN A 395 6.47 5.99 -27.90
C ASN A 395 5.32 5.04 -27.53
N ALA A 396 5.58 4.05 -26.69
CA ALA A 396 4.58 3.24 -26.02
C ALA A 396 5.01 2.96 -24.56
N VAL A 397 4.04 2.92 -23.65
CA VAL A 397 4.24 2.63 -22.23
C VAL A 397 3.20 1.63 -21.75
N VAL A 398 3.66 0.56 -21.10
CA VAL A 398 2.81 -0.42 -20.42
C VAL A 398 2.89 -0.16 -18.91
N VAL A 399 1.79 0.28 -18.32
CA VAL A 399 1.70 0.63 -16.89
C VAL A 399 0.99 -0.48 -16.12
N SER A 400 1.65 -1.08 -15.14
CA SER A 400 1.02 -2.06 -14.24
C SER A 400 0.37 -1.35 -13.04
N TRP A 401 -0.87 -1.69 -12.71
CA TRP A 401 -1.66 -1.13 -11.60
C TRP A 401 -2.58 -2.21 -10.99
N THR A 402 -3.18 -1.95 -9.83
CA THR A 402 -4.03 -2.91 -9.12
C THR A 402 -5.51 -2.57 -9.32
N ASP A 403 -6.30 -3.49 -9.84
CA ASP A 403 -7.71 -3.24 -10.18
C ASP A 403 -8.67 -3.68 -9.06
N PRO A 404 -9.31 -2.75 -8.31
CA PRO A 404 -10.25 -3.11 -7.25
C PRO A 404 -11.51 -3.84 -7.75
N ASP A 405 -11.94 -3.56 -8.99
CA ASP A 405 -13.14 -4.16 -9.59
C ASP A 405 -12.86 -5.57 -10.10
N ASN A 406 -11.61 -5.86 -10.43
CA ASN A 406 -11.13 -7.20 -10.76
C ASN A 406 -10.50 -7.93 -9.55
N GLY A 407 -11.06 -7.71 -8.35
CA GLY A 407 -10.67 -8.46 -7.16
C GLY A 407 -9.27 -8.13 -6.63
N TRP A 408 -8.77 -6.91 -6.87
CA TRP A 408 -7.45 -6.42 -6.45
C TRP A 408 -6.26 -7.12 -7.13
N GLU A 409 -6.48 -7.67 -8.32
CA GLU A 409 -5.42 -8.29 -9.13
C GLU A 409 -4.60 -7.22 -9.88
N GLN A 410 -3.35 -7.54 -10.24
CA GLN A 410 -2.51 -6.64 -11.03
C GLN A 410 -2.88 -6.72 -12.52
N VAL A 411 -3.14 -5.56 -13.14
CA VAL A 411 -3.54 -5.40 -14.53
C VAL A 411 -2.60 -4.43 -15.25
N LYS A 412 -2.52 -4.51 -16.58
CA LYS A 412 -1.68 -3.64 -17.42
C LYS A 412 -2.55 -2.68 -18.22
N GLU A 413 -2.21 -1.40 -18.16
CA GLU A 413 -2.76 -0.33 -19.01
C GLU A 413 -1.73 0.03 -20.08
N TYR A 414 -2.16 0.06 -21.34
CA TYR A 414 -1.31 0.40 -22.48
C TYR A 414 -1.58 1.81 -22.95
N VAL A 415 -0.53 2.62 -23.10
CA VAL A 415 -0.60 4.00 -23.58
C VAL A 415 0.40 4.17 -24.72
N SER A 416 -0.04 4.68 -25.87
CA SER A 416 0.83 4.91 -27.04
C SER A 416 0.65 6.30 -27.65
N ASP A 417 1.71 6.77 -28.32
CA ASP A 417 1.66 7.91 -29.24
C ASP A 417 1.71 7.37 -30.68
N ASP A 418 0.52 7.12 -31.23
CA ASP A 418 0.37 6.49 -32.55
C ASP A 418 0.96 7.34 -33.68
N GLU A 419 0.95 8.67 -33.55
CA GLU A 419 1.57 9.56 -34.53
C GLU A 419 3.09 9.43 -34.54
N MET A 420 3.71 9.31 -33.36
CA MET A 420 5.14 9.13 -33.23
C MET A 420 5.56 7.72 -33.65
N ILE A 421 4.73 6.70 -33.41
CA ILE A 421 4.92 5.34 -33.92
C ILE A 421 4.86 5.34 -35.45
N ALA A 422 3.88 6.00 -36.07
CA ALA A 422 3.74 6.05 -37.53
C ALA A 422 4.95 6.72 -38.24
N LYS A 423 5.64 7.64 -37.56
CA LYS A 423 6.83 8.35 -38.08
C LYS A 423 8.15 7.64 -37.79
N GLY A 424 8.15 6.61 -36.96
CA GLY A 424 9.37 6.01 -36.41
C GLY A 424 9.26 4.51 -36.17
N ASN A 425 10.15 3.99 -35.33
CA ASN A 425 10.09 2.61 -34.89
C ASN A 425 9.36 2.54 -33.55
N TYR A 426 8.66 1.43 -33.32
CA TYR A 426 8.09 1.09 -32.02
C TYR A 426 9.18 1.00 -30.95
N ASN A 427 9.00 1.71 -29.83
CA ASN A 427 9.90 1.72 -28.68
C ASN A 427 9.07 1.76 -27.39
N GLU A 428 8.90 0.58 -26.79
CA GLU A 428 8.10 0.36 -25.58
C GLU A 428 8.96 0.43 -24.32
N THR A 429 8.39 0.97 -23.24
CA THR A 429 8.90 0.80 -21.88
C THR A 429 7.80 0.36 -20.94
N THR A 430 8.18 -0.27 -19.82
CA THR A 430 7.25 -0.64 -18.76
C THR A 430 7.38 0.32 -17.58
N LEU A 431 6.26 0.51 -16.87
CA LEU A 431 6.18 1.29 -15.63
C LEU A 431 5.33 0.52 -14.63
N GLU A 432 5.78 0.43 -13.37
CA GLU A 432 4.97 -0.10 -12.27
C GLU A 432 4.43 1.07 -11.44
N ALA A 433 3.12 1.27 -11.46
CA ALA A 433 2.47 2.32 -10.70
C ALA A 433 2.22 1.85 -9.26
N PHE A 434 3.22 2.04 -8.40
CA PHE A 434 3.22 1.60 -7.01
C PHE A 434 1.97 2.07 -6.23
N GLY A 435 1.16 1.12 -5.75
CA GLY A 435 -0.06 1.40 -4.98
C GLY A 435 -1.15 2.14 -5.76
N CYS A 436 -1.09 2.15 -7.09
CA CYS A 436 -2.12 2.72 -7.95
C CYS A 436 -3.32 1.79 -8.05
N THR A 437 -4.51 2.31 -7.74
CA THR A 437 -5.77 1.55 -7.80
C THR A 437 -6.81 2.20 -8.72
N SER A 438 -6.38 3.12 -9.58
CA SER A 438 -7.23 3.75 -10.59
C SER A 438 -6.60 3.57 -11.97
N ARG A 439 -7.42 3.13 -12.93
CA ARG A 439 -7.02 3.06 -14.34
C ARG A 439 -6.64 4.45 -14.88
N GLY A 440 -7.40 5.50 -14.54
CA GLY A 440 -7.15 6.86 -14.99
C GLY A 440 -5.80 7.39 -14.47
N GLN A 441 -5.48 7.14 -13.20
CA GLN A 441 -4.17 7.46 -12.63
C GLN A 441 -3.04 6.69 -13.33
N ALA A 442 -3.21 5.39 -13.60
CA ALA A 442 -2.24 4.58 -14.33
C ALA A 442 -2.00 5.09 -15.76
N TRP A 443 -3.08 5.43 -16.47
CA TRP A 443 -3.01 6.02 -17.81
C TRP A 443 -2.29 7.37 -17.82
N ARG A 444 -2.63 8.27 -16.88
CA ARG A 444 -1.94 9.56 -16.72
C ARG A 444 -0.46 9.39 -16.40
N ALA A 445 -0.06 8.37 -15.64
CA ALA A 445 1.34 8.06 -15.39
C ALA A 445 2.08 7.63 -16.67
N GLY A 446 1.47 6.77 -17.49
CA GLY A 446 2.02 6.36 -18.79
C GLY A 446 2.13 7.52 -19.78
N LYS A 447 1.06 8.32 -19.90
CA LYS A 447 1.03 9.50 -20.77
C LYS A 447 2.04 10.57 -20.36
N TRP A 448 2.25 10.77 -19.06
CA TRP A 448 3.29 11.67 -18.57
C TRP A 448 4.69 11.29 -19.03
N LEU A 449 5.01 9.99 -18.99
CA LEU A 449 6.30 9.48 -19.42
C LEU A 449 6.49 9.66 -20.94
N LEU A 450 5.44 9.42 -21.74
CA LEU A 450 5.44 9.68 -23.19
C LEU A 450 5.65 11.15 -23.52
N GLU A 451 4.87 12.05 -22.90
CA GLU A 451 4.97 13.48 -23.16
C GLU A 451 6.32 14.05 -22.69
N THR A 452 6.89 13.53 -21.61
CA THR A 452 8.25 13.86 -21.17
C THR A 452 9.28 13.44 -22.23
N ALA A 453 9.22 12.21 -22.74
CA ALA A 453 10.12 11.73 -23.78
C ALA A 453 10.00 12.51 -25.10
N LYS A 454 8.77 12.92 -25.46
CA LYS A 454 8.44 13.68 -26.66
C LYS A 454 8.87 15.15 -26.57
N ARG A 455 8.53 15.83 -25.48
CA ARG A 455 8.65 17.29 -25.34
C ARG A 455 9.96 17.72 -24.69
N GLU A 456 10.46 16.97 -23.72
CA GLU A 456 11.58 17.37 -22.85
C GLU A 456 12.91 16.73 -23.31
N SER A 457 13.12 16.71 -24.63
CA SER A 457 14.19 15.90 -25.24
C SER A 457 15.60 16.52 -25.22
N SER A 458 15.73 17.77 -24.76
CA SER A 458 16.98 18.52 -24.75
C SER A 458 17.54 18.65 -23.34
N ARG A 459 18.84 18.44 -23.20
CA ARG A 459 19.62 18.65 -21.99
C ARG A 459 20.59 19.82 -22.19
N LEU A 460 20.81 20.55 -21.12
CA LEU A 460 21.66 21.73 -21.07
C LEU A 460 22.59 21.63 -19.87
N SER A 461 23.88 21.84 -20.08
CA SER A 461 24.87 21.93 -19.01
C SER A 461 25.62 23.24 -19.15
N PHE A 462 25.80 23.94 -18.03
CA PHE A 462 26.49 25.23 -17.97
C PHE A 462 27.12 25.41 -16.59
N GLN A 463 28.05 26.36 -16.49
CA GLN A 463 28.68 26.72 -15.22
C GLN A 463 28.32 28.14 -14.83
N MET A 464 28.06 28.37 -13.55
CA MET A 464 27.77 29.69 -12.99
C MET A 464 28.63 29.94 -11.76
N ALA A 465 28.86 31.22 -11.47
CA ALA A 465 29.50 31.65 -10.23
C ALA A 465 28.55 31.48 -9.03
N ARG A 466 28.86 32.16 -7.92
CA ARG A 466 28.10 32.12 -6.66
C ARG A 466 26.60 32.43 -6.79
N ASP A 467 26.16 33.08 -7.87
CA ASP A 467 24.75 33.29 -8.17
C ASP A 467 23.95 31.97 -8.21
N ALA A 468 24.57 30.83 -8.56
CA ALA A 468 23.88 29.54 -8.62
C ALA A 468 23.75 28.81 -7.27
N ILE A 469 24.27 29.36 -6.16
CA ILE A 469 24.28 28.67 -4.85
C ILE A 469 22.87 28.40 -4.31
N HIS A 470 21.87 29.19 -4.71
CA HIS A 470 20.49 29.06 -4.26
C HIS A 470 19.66 28.07 -5.09
N PHE A 471 20.23 27.51 -6.15
CA PHE A 471 19.54 26.54 -7.00
C PHE A 471 19.47 25.18 -6.34
N THR A 472 18.29 24.59 -6.42
CA THR A 472 17.98 23.24 -5.95
C THR A 472 17.57 22.39 -7.15
N PRO A 473 17.90 21.08 -7.20
CA PRO A 473 17.31 20.17 -8.16
C PRO A 473 15.79 20.31 -8.17
N GLY A 474 15.25 20.59 -9.34
CA GLY A 474 13.84 20.85 -9.55
C GLY A 474 13.48 22.27 -9.95
N ASP A 475 14.30 23.26 -9.64
CA ASP A 475 13.98 24.64 -9.94
C ASP A 475 13.84 24.87 -11.45
N ILE A 476 12.89 25.74 -11.83
CA ILE A 476 12.69 26.14 -13.22
C ILE A 476 13.45 27.45 -13.47
N VAL A 477 14.17 27.52 -14.58
CA VAL A 477 14.89 28.73 -15.02
C VAL A 477 14.54 29.10 -16.46
N GLU A 478 14.47 30.41 -16.74
CA GLU A 478 14.40 30.94 -18.10
C GLU A 478 15.80 30.93 -18.71
N VAL A 479 15.98 30.34 -19.89
CA VAL A 479 17.26 30.32 -20.60
C VAL A 479 17.14 31.05 -21.93
N MET A 480 18.01 32.03 -22.13
CA MET A 480 18.25 32.70 -23.42
C MET A 480 19.73 32.60 -23.77
N ASP A 481 20.04 31.61 -24.61
CA ASP A 481 21.38 31.34 -25.12
C ASP A 481 21.52 31.99 -26.50
N ASN A 482 22.25 33.09 -26.55
CA ASN A 482 22.44 33.92 -27.74
C ASN A 482 23.10 33.14 -28.89
N ASP A 483 24.00 32.21 -28.59
CA ASP A 483 24.70 31.40 -29.60
C ASP A 483 23.72 30.40 -30.25
N TYR A 484 22.84 29.80 -29.44
CA TYR A 484 21.79 28.92 -29.95
C TYR A 484 20.66 29.70 -30.66
N ALA A 485 20.33 30.90 -30.19
CA ALA A 485 19.35 31.76 -30.82
C ALA A 485 19.86 32.37 -32.14
N GLY A 486 21.17 32.46 -32.33
CA GLY A 486 21.81 33.12 -33.47
C GLY A 486 21.67 34.65 -33.46
N THR A 487 21.24 35.22 -32.32
CA THR A 487 21.00 36.66 -32.13
C THR A 487 21.13 37.01 -30.65
N ARG A 488 21.43 38.28 -30.34
CA ARG A 488 21.66 38.73 -28.97
C ARG A 488 20.38 39.29 -28.35
N LEU A 489 19.68 38.43 -27.60
CA LEU A 489 18.42 38.74 -26.93
C LEU A 489 18.47 38.56 -25.41
N GLY A 490 19.60 38.11 -24.86
CA GLY A 490 19.86 38.04 -23.43
C GLY A 490 21.14 38.78 -23.03
N GLY A 491 21.14 39.38 -21.84
CA GLY A 491 22.25 40.18 -21.35
C GLY A 491 22.03 40.76 -19.95
N ARG A 492 22.68 41.88 -19.64
CA ARG A 492 22.51 42.61 -18.37
C ARG A 492 22.06 44.05 -18.59
N ILE A 493 21.23 44.53 -17.67
CA ILE A 493 20.80 45.92 -17.63
C ILE A 493 21.95 46.79 -17.12
N VAL A 494 22.29 47.85 -17.84
CA VAL A 494 23.34 48.81 -17.47
C VAL A 494 22.76 49.95 -16.66
N SER A 495 21.63 50.51 -17.12
CA SER A 495 20.91 51.61 -16.45
C SER A 495 19.45 51.66 -16.91
N HIS A 496 18.62 52.44 -16.23
CA HIS A 496 17.23 52.66 -16.64
C HIS A 496 16.80 54.11 -16.40
N SER A 497 15.85 54.58 -17.21
CA SER A 497 15.19 55.88 -17.06
C SER A 497 13.71 55.74 -17.43
N GLY A 498 12.87 55.57 -16.41
CA GLY A 498 11.45 55.26 -16.59
C GLY A 498 11.25 54.02 -17.47
N LYS A 499 10.57 54.20 -18.61
CA LYS A 499 10.29 53.13 -19.59
C LYS A 499 11.51 52.69 -20.42
N VAL A 500 12.59 53.45 -20.43
CA VAL A 500 13.77 53.16 -21.26
C VAL A 500 14.79 52.39 -20.44
N ILE A 501 15.07 51.16 -20.85
CA ILE A 501 16.06 50.28 -20.24
C ILE A 501 17.29 50.23 -21.14
N THR A 502 18.42 50.69 -20.63
CA THR A 502 19.71 50.58 -21.32
C THR A 502 20.34 49.25 -20.96
N VAL A 503 20.53 48.39 -21.96
CA VAL A 503 21.15 47.07 -21.81
C VAL A 503 22.59 47.06 -22.29
N ASP A 504 23.34 46.01 -21.96
CA ASP A 504 24.73 45.83 -22.38
C ASP A 504 24.86 45.75 -23.91
N ALA A 505 24.08 44.88 -24.55
CA ALA A 505 23.78 44.96 -25.96
C ALA A 505 22.54 44.13 -26.31
N VAL A 506 21.87 44.50 -27.40
CA VAL A 506 20.72 43.78 -27.96
C VAL A 506 20.74 43.92 -29.48
N ASP A 507 20.35 42.86 -30.18
CA ASP A 507 20.11 42.93 -31.61
C ASP A 507 18.72 43.51 -31.89
N SER A 508 18.67 44.79 -32.22
CA SER A 508 17.39 45.49 -32.48
C SER A 508 16.68 45.00 -33.75
N SER A 509 17.37 44.31 -34.67
CA SER A 509 16.80 43.93 -35.97
C SER A 509 15.74 42.84 -35.88
N VAL A 510 15.80 42.01 -34.83
CA VAL A 510 14.88 40.88 -34.60
C VAL A 510 13.75 41.22 -33.62
N VAL A 511 13.80 42.40 -32.99
CA VAL A 511 12.78 42.84 -32.03
C VAL A 511 11.64 43.51 -32.77
N THR A 512 10.52 42.81 -32.90
CA THR A 512 9.31 43.27 -33.60
C THR A 512 8.20 43.66 -32.62
N ASP A 513 7.13 44.28 -33.12
CA ASP A 513 5.92 44.51 -32.30
C ASP A 513 5.39 43.18 -31.74
N GLY A 514 4.95 43.21 -30.48
CA GLY A 514 4.61 42.02 -29.71
C GLY A 514 5.77 41.36 -28.94
N SER A 515 7.03 41.76 -29.18
CA SER A 515 8.17 41.26 -28.40
C SER A 515 8.06 41.66 -26.92
N THR A 516 8.59 40.82 -26.04
CA THR A 516 8.53 41.04 -24.59
C THR A 516 9.90 40.89 -23.95
N MET A 517 10.17 41.71 -22.92
CA MET A 517 11.37 41.65 -22.10
C MET A 517 11.00 41.06 -20.73
N SER A 518 11.63 39.95 -20.36
CA SER A 518 11.52 39.33 -19.04
C SER A 518 12.57 39.94 -18.10
N ILE A 519 12.11 40.44 -16.96
CA ILE A 519 12.95 41.07 -15.92
C ILE A 519 12.47 40.58 -14.55
N MET A 520 13.41 40.25 -13.67
CA MET A 520 13.12 39.91 -12.28
C MET A 520 12.82 41.17 -11.44
N GLY A 521 11.67 41.16 -10.77
CA GLY A 521 11.23 42.20 -9.85
C GLY A 521 11.85 42.08 -8.45
N ARG A 522 11.61 43.10 -7.61
CA ARG A 522 12.09 43.13 -6.21
C ARG A 522 11.48 42.03 -5.34
N ASP A 523 10.30 41.55 -5.71
CA ASP A 523 9.56 40.46 -5.06
C ASP A 523 10.08 39.08 -5.44
N GLY A 524 11.14 39.00 -6.26
CA GLY A 524 11.70 37.74 -6.74
C GLY A 524 10.87 37.08 -7.84
N LYS A 525 9.86 37.78 -8.39
CA LYS A 525 9.02 37.27 -9.48
C LYS A 525 9.39 37.87 -10.82
N PHE A 526 9.19 37.10 -11.88
CA PHE A 526 9.38 37.61 -13.24
C PHE A 526 8.19 38.42 -13.71
N SER A 527 8.49 39.56 -14.34
CA SER A 527 7.52 40.37 -15.06
C SER A 527 7.92 40.46 -16.52
N ARG A 528 6.95 40.20 -17.42
CA ARG A 528 7.12 40.32 -18.87
C ARG A 528 6.56 41.64 -19.35
N TYR A 529 7.43 42.53 -19.80
CA TYR A 529 7.09 43.85 -20.31
C TYR A 529 7.04 43.84 -21.83
N LYS A 530 5.94 44.31 -22.43
CA LYS A 530 5.86 44.50 -23.88
C LYS A 530 6.84 45.60 -24.31
N ILE A 531 7.61 45.34 -25.36
CA ILE A 531 8.54 46.31 -25.94
C ILE A 531 7.77 47.21 -26.90
N ASP A 532 8.01 48.52 -26.82
CA ASP A 532 7.48 49.55 -27.71
C ASP A 532 8.44 49.82 -28.88
N GLY A 533 9.75 49.80 -28.61
CA GLY A 533 10.78 49.92 -29.63
C GLY A 533 12.18 49.76 -29.06
N VAL A 534 13.16 49.59 -29.95
CA VAL A 534 14.58 49.47 -29.59
C VAL A 534 15.40 50.44 -30.45
N ASN A 535 16.27 51.21 -29.82
CA ASN A 535 17.20 52.11 -30.50
C ASN A 535 18.63 51.88 -29.97
N GLY A 536 19.46 51.18 -30.76
CA GLY A 536 20.75 50.67 -30.30
C GLY A 536 20.56 49.79 -29.08
N ASN A 537 21.21 50.13 -27.97
CA ASN A 537 21.12 49.39 -26.71
C ASN A 537 20.01 49.87 -25.77
N ASN A 538 19.14 50.78 -26.22
CA ASN A 538 18.03 51.28 -25.42
C ASN A 538 16.73 50.57 -25.84
N VAL A 539 16.18 49.78 -24.92
CA VAL A 539 14.90 49.09 -25.07
C VAL A 539 13.83 49.93 -24.38
N THR A 540 12.87 50.45 -25.15
CA THR A 540 11.73 51.21 -24.62
C THR A 540 10.56 50.25 -24.38
N LEU A 541 10.07 50.19 -23.15
CA LEU A 541 8.93 49.35 -22.74
C LEU A 541 7.61 50.13 -22.85
N LYS A 542 6.49 49.44 -23.12
CA LYS A 542 5.15 50.06 -23.16
C LYS A 542 4.71 50.56 -21.78
N THR A 543 5.06 49.79 -20.75
CA THR A 543 4.78 50.10 -19.34
C THR A 543 6.08 50.26 -18.58
N GLU A 544 6.15 51.24 -17.69
CA GLU A 544 7.29 51.44 -16.81
C GLU A 544 7.38 50.28 -15.80
N PRO A 545 8.55 49.65 -15.64
CA PRO A 545 8.71 48.58 -14.68
C PRO A 545 8.71 49.14 -13.25
N ASN A 546 8.00 48.47 -12.35
CA ASN A 546 7.89 48.88 -10.94
C ASN A 546 9.25 48.90 -10.23
N TRP A 547 10.19 48.06 -10.68
CA TRP A 547 11.54 47.99 -10.13
C TRP A 547 12.51 47.41 -11.16
N VAL A 548 13.67 48.06 -11.30
CA VAL A 548 14.82 47.58 -12.08
C VAL A 548 16.09 48.00 -11.37
N ARG A 549 17.15 47.19 -11.47
CA ARG A 549 18.48 47.53 -10.98
C ARG A 549 19.52 47.28 -12.07
N ALA A 550 20.55 48.12 -12.11
CA ALA A 550 21.75 47.83 -12.90
C ALA A 550 22.37 46.49 -12.46
N GLY A 551 22.77 45.68 -13.43
CA GLY A 551 23.28 44.32 -13.24
C GLY A 551 22.22 43.22 -13.31
N THR A 552 20.92 43.56 -13.25
CA THR A 552 19.83 42.58 -13.41
C THR A 552 19.92 41.94 -14.80
N VAL A 553 19.77 40.61 -14.85
CA VAL A 553 19.78 39.84 -16.09
C VAL A 553 18.43 40.00 -16.78
N PHE A 554 18.44 40.13 -18.10
CA PHE A 554 17.22 40.19 -18.91
C PHE A 554 17.26 39.14 -20.02
N ALA A 555 16.07 38.77 -20.50
CA ALA A 555 15.90 38.01 -21.73
C ALA A 555 14.72 38.59 -22.53
N ILE A 556 14.84 38.63 -23.85
CA ILE A 556 13.81 39.11 -24.77
C ILE A 556 13.24 37.93 -25.55
N SER A 557 11.92 37.81 -25.54
CA SER A 557 11.17 36.90 -26.41
C SER A 557 10.61 37.69 -27.60
N THR A 558 10.83 37.20 -28.81
CA THR A 558 10.33 37.76 -30.07
C THR A 558 9.34 36.78 -30.72
N ALA A 559 8.81 37.12 -31.91
CA ALA A 559 7.94 36.22 -32.67
C ALA A 559 8.68 34.96 -33.20
N SER A 560 9.99 35.07 -33.46
CA SER A 560 10.81 34.00 -34.01
C SER A 560 11.63 33.25 -32.95
N VAL A 561 11.96 33.91 -31.83
CA VAL A 561 12.78 33.35 -30.76
C VAL A 561 12.05 33.46 -29.43
N ALA A 562 11.70 32.32 -28.84
CA ALA A 562 11.07 32.25 -27.54
C ALA A 562 12.09 31.96 -26.42
N ILE A 563 11.86 32.54 -25.25
CA ILE A 563 12.56 32.15 -24.02
C ILE A 563 12.15 30.71 -23.67
N ARG A 564 13.14 29.86 -23.39
CA ARG A 564 12.90 28.44 -23.07
C ARG A 564 13.04 28.20 -21.58
N LEU A 565 12.17 27.37 -21.04
CA LEU A 565 12.24 26.96 -19.64
C LEU A 565 13.08 25.68 -19.52
N PHE A 566 13.94 25.63 -18.52
CA PHE A 566 14.71 24.44 -18.17
C PHE A 566 14.51 24.11 -16.70
N ARG A 567 14.31 22.83 -16.38
CA ARG A 567 14.28 22.31 -15.02
C ARG A 567 15.69 21.86 -14.63
N ILE A 568 16.19 22.36 -13.51
CA ILE A 568 17.49 21.95 -12.96
C ILE A 568 17.39 20.50 -12.48
N LEU A 569 18.35 19.67 -12.88
CA LEU A 569 18.43 18.26 -12.50
C LEU A 569 19.51 18.01 -11.44
N SER A 570 20.61 18.76 -11.53
CA SER A 570 21.70 18.67 -10.57
C SER A 570 22.49 19.97 -10.52
N VAL A 571 23.01 20.24 -9.32
CA VAL A 571 23.94 21.33 -9.03
C VAL A 571 25.11 20.71 -8.28
N ALA A 572 26.33 20.96 -8.74
CA ALA A 572 27.55 20.46 -8.11
C ALA A 572 28.60 21.56 -8.06
N GLU A 573 29.19 21.78 -6.88
CA GLU A 573 30.35 22.68 -6.76
C GLU A 573 31.56 22.03 -7.43
N THR A 574 32.28 22.81 -8.24
CA THR A 574 33.55 22.37 -8.84
C THR A 574 34.67 22.45 -7.81
N GLU A 575 35.81 21.77 -8.05
CA GLU A 575 36.97 21.77 -7.12
C GLU A 575 37.50 23.17 -6.76
N ASN A 576 37.13 24.19 -7.55
CA ASN A 576 37.32 25.60 -7.23
C ASN A 576 36.06 26.14 -6.53
N ASN A 577 36.17 26.44 -5.22
CA ASN A 577 35.11 26.83 -4.25
C ASN A 577 34.25 28.09 -4.59
N SER A 578 33.88 28.32 -5.85
CA SER A 578 33.12 29.50 -6.29
C SER A 578 32.41 29.32 -7.64
N VAL A 579 32.52 28.15 -8.28
CA VAL A 579 31.85 27.84 -9.54
C VAL A 579 31.04 26.55 -9.38
N TYR A 580 29.79 26.61 -9.83
CA TYR A 580 28.82 25.54 -9.77
C TYR A 580 28.55 25.02 -11.18
N SER A 581 28.61 23.70 -11.35
CA SER A 581 28.19 23.00 -12.55
C SER A 581 26.72 22.64 -12.44
N ILE A 582 25.92 23.09 -13.41
CA ILE A 582 24.48 22.87 -13.46
C ILE A 582 24.14 22.00 -14.66
N THR A 583 23.30 20.99 -14.45
CA THR A 583 22.65 20.24 -15.52
C THR A 583 21.16 20.46 -15.45
N ALA A 584 20.53 20.73 -16.58
CA ALA A 584 19.11 21.03 -16.70
C ALA A 584 18.49 20.27 -17.90
N SER A 585 17.20 19.96 -17.82
CA SER A 585 16.41 19.46 -18.96
C SER A 585 15.41 20.51 -19.41
N LEU A 586 15.09 20.52 -20.70
CA LEU A 586 14.00 21.33 -21.23
C LEU A 586 12.71 21.03 -20.46
N HIS A 587 11.96 22.07 -20.12
CA HIS A 587 10.69 21.94 -19.42
C HIS A 587 9.56 22.53 -20.28
N ASP A 588 8.47 21.78 -20.43
CA ASP A 588 7.24 22.29 -21.06
C ASP A 588 6.14 22.48 -19.99
N PRO A 589 5.76 23.73 -19.67
CA PRO A 589 4.75 23.99 -18.64
C PRO A 589 3.36 23.48 -19.04
N ASN A 590 3.09 23.24 -20.33
CA ASN A 590 1.80 22.72 -20.80
C ASN A 590 1.68 21.20 -20.66
N LYS A 591 2.78 20.50 -20.37
CA LYS A 591 2.83 19.03 -20.26
C LYS A 591 1.74 18.49 -19.32
N GLN A 592 1.55 19.13 -18.16
CA GLN A 592 0.52 18.76 -17.19
C GLN A 592 -0.89 18.88 -17.77
N ALA A 593 -1.21 20.01 -18.39
CA ALA A 593 -2.55 20.28 -18.95
C ALA A 593 -2.91 19.38 -20.13
N ILE A 594 -1.93 18.73 -20.75
CA ILE A 594 -2.15 17.74 -21.81
C ILE A 594 -2.41 16.36 -21.24
N VAL A 595 -1.83 16.06 -20.07
CA VAL A 595 -1.93 14.76 -19.39
C VAL A 595 -3.21 14.66 -18.58
N ASP A 596 -3.52 15.71 -17.81
CA ASP A 596 -4.83 15.89 -17.16
C ASP A 596 -5.92 16.08 -18.23
#